data_AF-A0A2G1VH65-F1
#
_entry.id   AF-A0A2G1VH65-F1
#
_cell.length_a   1.000
_cell.length_b   1.000
_cell.length_c   1.000
_cell.angle_alpha   90.00
_cell.angle_beta   90.00
_cell.angle_gamma   90.00
#
_symmetry.space_group_name_H-M   'P 1'
#
loop_
_entity.id
_entity.type
_entity.pdbx_description
1 polymer ?
#
loop_
_entity_poly.entity_id
_entity_poly.type
_entity_poly.pdbx_seq_one_letter_code
_entity_poly.pdbx_strand_id
1 'polypeptide(L)'
;MKKTTTIAALSAATLLGAAPLLVSADDDDRGKSRYEHRTDSKLMNANLKQYSTDEMRIMAYGQALRRFGPGVEVTVNETKDGTYLVQLRDAEQNLIREQEFNKYAAPVRGSHQN
;
A
#
# COMPACT_ATOMS: atom_id res chain seq x y z
N MET A 1 22.07 -9.51 -56.42
CA MET A 1 22.97 -8.41 -55.99
C MET A 1 22.30 -7.07 -56.32
N LYS A 2 22.34 -6.13 -55.37
CA LYS A 2 21.87 -4.73 -55.45
C LYS A 2 22.79 -3.93 -56.42
N LYS A 3 22.55 -2.74 -56.99
CA LYS A 3 21.96 -1.44 -56.55
C LYS A 3 21.90 -0.49 -57.77
N THR A 4 21.01 0.50 -57.76
CA THR A 4 21.20 1.90 -58.27
C THR A 4 19.91 2.69 -57.92
N THR A 5 19.78 3.34 -56.76
CA THR A 5 20.20 4.71 -56.39
C THR A 5 19.71 5.81 -57.33
N THR A 6 18.67 6.53 -56.92
CA THR A 6 18.28 7.84 -57.47
C THR A 6 17.99 8.78 -56.31
N ILE A 7 18.69 9.92 -56.31
CA ILE A 7 18.63 11.01 -55.33
C ILE A 7 17.97 12.20 -56.03
N ALA A 8 16.89 12.73 -55.47
CA ALA A 8 16.31 14.07 -55.68
C ALA A 8 15.05 14.16 -54.79
N ALA A 9 14.68 15.24 -54.12
CA ALA A 9 15.22 16.58 -54.02
C ALA A 9 14.72 17.19 -52.69
N LEU A 10 15.42 18.23 -52.26
CA LEU A 10 15.16 19.07 -51.09
C LEU A 10 13.74 19.67 -51.14
N SER A 11 13.02 19.69 -50.02
CA SER A 11 11.87 20.57 -49.80
C SER A 11 11.81 20.98 -48.34
N ALA A 12 12.21 22.23 -48.08
CA ALA A 12 11.98 22.93 -46.83
C ALA A 12 10.58 23.56 -46.87
N ALA A 13 9.70 23.18 -45.96
CA ALA A 13 8.38 23.78 -45.80
C ALA A 13 8.22 24.29 -44.35
N THR A 14 8.39 25.60 -44.22
CA THR A 14 7.76 26.56 -43.30
C THR A 14 7.34 26.10 -41.89
N LEU A 15 8.02 26.68 -40.89
CA LEU A 15 7.53 26.84 -39.51
C LEU A 15 6.19 27.60 -39.53
N LEU A 16 5.07 26.90 -39.33
CA LEU A 16 3.86 27.54 -38.82
C LEU A 16 3.95 27.54 -37.30
N GLY A 17 4.20 28.71 -36.74
CA GLY A 17 4.17 28.94 -35.30
C GLY A 17 2.81 28.58 -34.73
N ALA A 18 2.73 27.47 -34.01
CA ALA A 18 1.64 27.24 -33.07
C ALA A 18 1.90 28.16 -31.87
N ALA A 19 1.20 29.29 -31.82
CA ALA A 19 1.06 30.01 -30.56
C ALA A 19 0.43 29.03 -29.55
N PRO A 20 1.03 28.80 -28.37
CA PRO A 20 0.27 28.24 -27.28
C PRO A 20 -0.74 29.31 -26.90
N LEU A 21 -1.98 29.17 -27.37
CA LEU A 21 -3.10 29.80 -26.71
C LEU A 21 -3.08 29.24 -25.29
N LEU A 22 -2.63 30.07 -24.35
CA LEU A 22 -2.79 29.83 -22.93
C LEU A 22 -4.29 29.79 -22.69
N VAL A 23 -4.87 28.60 -22.77
CA VAL A 23 -6.19 28.34 -22.20
C VAL A 23 -5.97 28.46 -20.69
N SER A 24 -6.50 29.54 -20.12
CA SER A 24 -6.71 29.63 -18.68
C SER A 24 -7.71 28.54 -18.35
N ALA A 25 -7.24 27.43 -17.79
CA ALA A 25 -8.11 26.54 -17.06
C ALA A 25 -8.55 27.31 -15.81
N ASP A 26 -9.69 28.00 -15.93
CA ASP A 26 -10.55 28.35 -14.81
C ASP A 26 -11.14 27.03 -14.29
N ASP A 27 -10.26 26.19 -13.73
CA ASP A 27 -10.64 24.91 -13.13
C ASP A 27 -10.93 25.20 -11.66
N ASP A 28 -12.18 25.57 -11.43
CA ASP A 28 -12.97 25.24 -10.26
C ASP A 28 -12.15 25.01 -8.98
N ASP A 29 -12.14 26.03 -8.12
CA ASP A 29 -11.74 26.01 -6.71
C ASP A 29 -12.65 25.03 -5.93
N ARG A 30 -12.55 23.73 -6.24
CA ARG A 30 -13.30 22.64 -5.64
C ARG A 30 -12.63 22.22 -4.35
N GLY A 31 -12.90 23.02 -3.33
CA GLY A 31 -13.03 22.52 -1.97
C GLY A 31 -11.71 22.13 -1.32
N LYS A 32 -10.95 23.16 -0.92
CA LYS A 32 -10.20 23.14 0.34
C LYS A 32 -11.16 22.83 1.51
N SER A 33 -11.51 21.56 1.72
CA SER A 33 -12.13 21.07 2.97
C SER A 33 -12.22 19.54 3.01
N ARG A 34 -11.11 18.82 2.72
CA ARG A 34 -11.10 17.35 2.84
C ARG A 34 -9.97 16.75 3.67
N TYR A 35 -9.27 17.54 4.49
CA TYR A 35 -8.21 17.00 5.36
C TYR A 35 -8.13 17.56 6.77
N GLU A 36 -9.24 18.01 7.35
CA GLU A 36 -9.33 18.27 8.80
C GLU A 36 -10.43 17.41 9.44
N HIS A 37 -10.11 16.13 9.62
CA HIS A 37 -10.79 15.24 10.58
C HIS A 37 -9.73 14.41 11.33
N ARG A 38 -8.71 15.10 11.84
CA ARG A 38 -7.66 14.51 12.69
C ARG A 38 -7.46 15.24 14.02
N THR A 39 -8.49 15.93 14.47
CA THR A 39 -8.50 16.59 15.79
C THR A 39 -9.85 16.38 16.44
N ASP A 40 -10.12 15.11 16.76
CA ASP A 40 -10.88 14.84 17.97
C ASP A 40 -10.34 13.53 18.55
N SER A 41 -9.19 13.64 19.23
CA SER A 41 -8.77 12.66 20.23
C SER A 41 -9.69 12.76 21.45
N LYS A 42 -11.00 12.75 21.22
CA LYS A 42 -11.98 12.39 22.21
C LYS A 42 -11.67 10.93 22.48
N LEU A 43 -10.96 10.67 23.57
CA LEU A 43 -10.78 9.34 24.13
C LEU A 43 -12.18 8.80 24.33
N MET A 44 -12.71 8.15 23.29
CA MET A 44 -13.84 7.26 23.43
C MET A 44 -13.36 6.28 24.49
N ASN A 45 -13.97 6.34 25.68
CA ASN A 45 -13.99 5.24 26.64
C ASN A 45 -14.75 4.06 26.01
N ALA A 46 -14.37 3.68 24.79
CA ALA A 46 -14.70 2.42 24.20
C ALA A 46 -13.88 1.44 25.02
N ASN A 47 -14.58 0.59 25.76
CA ASN A 47 -14.00 -0.65 26.24
C ASN A 47 -13.66 -1.47 24.99
N LEU A 48 -12.50 -1.16 24.39
CA LEU A 48 -12.05 -1.75 23.14
C LEU A 48 -11.95 -3.24 23.39
N LYS A 49 -12.76 -4.00 22.64
CA LYS A 49 -12.77 -5.45 22.77
C LYS A 49 -11.34 -5.95 22.51
N GLN A 50 -10.78 -6.62 23.51
CA GLN A 50 -9.51 -7.31 23.36
C GLN A 50 -9.78 -8.57 22.54
N TYR A 51 -8.97 -8.80 21.52
CA TYR A 51 -9.07 -10.01 20.74
C TYR A 51 -8.46 -11.18 21.51
N SER A 52 -9.17 -12.29 21.53
CA SER A 52 -8.62 -13.58 21.92
C SER A 52 -7.58 -14.07 20.90
N THR A 53 -6.77 -15.05 21.30
CA THR A 53 -5.76 -15.68 20.44
C THR A 53 -6.37 -16.27 19.17
N ASP A 54 -7.57 -16.87 19.27
CA ASP A 54 -8.27 -17.43 18.11
C ASP A 54 -8.79 -16.34 17.16
N GLU A 55 -9.32 -15.24 17.70
CA GLU A 55 -9.73 -14.09 16.89
C GLU A 55 -8.53 -13.46 16.18
N MET A 56 -7.39 -13.33 16.87
CA MET A 56 -6.14 -12.87 16.27
C MET A 56 -5.68 -13.79 15.14
N ARG A 57 -5.78 -15.11 15.32
CA ARG A 57 -5.45 -16.09 14.27
C ARG A 57 -6.35 -15.93 13.04
N ILE A 58 -7.66 -15.80 13.23
CA ILE A 58 -8.62 -15.62 12.13
C ILE A 58 -8.32 -14.33 11.35
N MET A 59 -8.08 -13.22 12.07
CA MET A 59 -7.78 -11.94 11.42
C MET A 59 -6.44 -11.97 10.68
N ALA A 60 -5.39 -12.51 11.31
CA ALA A 60 -4.08 -12.65 10.69
C ALA A 60 -4.16 -13.51 9.43
N TYR A 61 -4.89 -14.63 9.49
CA TYR A 61 -5.11 -15.51 8.35
C TYR A 61 -5.88 -14.82 7.21
N GLY A 62 -6.99 -14.14 7.53
CA GLY A 62 -7.75 -13.38 6.53
C GLY A 62 -6.91 -12.27 5.86
N GLN A 63 -6.08 -11.57 6.63
CA GLN A 63 -5.17 -10.57 6.11
C GLN A 63 -4.07 -11.17 5.23
N ALA A 64 -3.54 -12.34 5.62
CA ALA A 64 -2.53 -13.08 4.87
C ALA A 64 -3.08 -13.51 3.52
N LEU A 65 -4.24 -14.17 3.50
CA LEU A 65 -4.91 -14.59 2.27
C LEU A 65 -5.17 -13.40 1.34
N ARG A 66 -5.62 -12.27 1.88
CA ARG A 66 -5.88 -11.07 1.08
C ARG A 66 -4.62 -10.50 0.43
N ARG A 67 -3.45 -10.64 1.06
CA ARG A 67 -2.19 -10.03 0.60
C ARG A 67 -1.31 -10.96 -0.22
N PHE A 68 -1.22 -12.22 0.17
CA PHE A 68 -0.29 -13.21 -0.40
C PHE A 68 -1.01 -14.30 -1.21
N GLY A 69 -2.32 -14.46 -1.04
CA GLY A 69 -3.09 -15.50 -1.72
C GLY A 69 -3.04 -16.85 -1.01
N PRO A 70 -3.58 -17.90 -1.66
CA PRO A 70 -3.56 -19.26 -1.12
C PRO A 70 -2.13 -19.82 -1.05
N GLY A 71 -1.87 -20.73 -0.10
CA GLY A 71 -0.55 -21.34 0.12
C GLY A 71 0.30 -20.64 1.18
N VAL A 72 -0.19 -19.53 1.75
CA VAL A 72 0.43 -18.88 2.92
C VAL A 72 0.03 -19.62 4.20
N GLU A 73 1.00 -19.91 5.05
CA GLU A 73 0.79 -20.42 6.40
C GLU A 73 0.93 -19.28 7.42
N VAL A 74 0.04 -19.27 8.41
CA VAL A 74 0.00 -18.23 9.44
C VAL A 74 0.09 -18.87 10.82
N THR A 75 1.13 -18.52 11.55
CA THR A 75 1.30 -18.93 12.95
C THR A 75 1.13 -17.71 13.84
N VAL A 76 0.32 -17.85 14.89
CA VAL A 76 0.09 -16.80 15.89
C VAL A 76 0.44 -17.36 17.26
N ASN A 77 1.42 -16.76 17.91
CA ASN A 77 1.88 -17.13 19.24
C ASN A 77 1.68 -15.97 20.21
N GLU A 78 1.11 -16.24 21.38
CA GLU A 78 1.00 -15.25 22.45
C GLU A 78 2.35 -15.15 23.19
N THR A 79 2.81 -13.91 23.41
CA THR A 79 4.06 -13.64 24.12
C THR A 79 3.79 -13.52 25.63
N LYS A 80 4.87 -13.47 26.42
CA LYS A 80 4.77 -13.25 27.87
C LYS A 80 4.16 -11.89 28.23
N ASP A 81 4.21 -10.94 27.31
CA ASP A 81 3.71 -9.58 27.49
C ASP A 81 2.22 -9.45 27.08
N GLY A 82 1.57 -10.55 26.71
CA GLY A 82 0.17 -10.57 26.26
C GLY A 82 -0.01 -9.93 24.87
N THR A 83 1.05 -9.92 24.07
CA THR A 83 1.03 -9.55 22.64
C THR A 83 1.02 -10.81 21.79
N TYR A 84 0.83 -10.65 20.49
CA TYR A 84 0.71 -11.73 19.53
C TYR A 84 1.77 -11.59 18.45
N LEU A 85 2.71 -12.54 18.43
CA LEU A 85 3.69 -12.67 17.36
C LEU A 85 3.05 -13.44 16.21
N VAL A 86 2.88 -12.76 15.08
CA VAL A 86 2.32 -13.33 13.85
C VAL A 86 3.46 -13.59 12.88
N GLN A 87 3.61 -14.85 12.48
CA GLN A 87 4.56 -15.29 11.45
C GLN A 87 3.80 -15.75 10.21
N LEU A 88 4.26 -15.29 9.06
CA LEU A 88 3.74 -15.61 7.73
C LEU A 88 4.81 -16.39 6.98
N ARG A 89 4.47 -17.61 6.55
CA ARG A 89 5.35 -18.47 5.77
C ARG A 89 4.76 -18.76 4.40
N ASP A 90 5.61 -18.91 3.40
CA ASP A 90 5.19 -19.39 2.08
C ASP A 90 4.98 -20.92 2.09
N ALA A 91 4.59 -21.47 0.94
CA ALA A 91 4.39 -22.90 0.76
C ALA A 91 5.68 -23.72 0.97
N GLU A 92 6.85 -23.10 0.84
CA GLU A 92 8.16 -23.70 1.07
C GLU A 92 8.66 -23.50 2.51
N GLN A 93 7.80 -22.99 3.41
CA GLN A 93 8.10 -22.69 4.81
C GLN A 93 9.09 -21.53 5.01
N ASN A 94 9.40 -20.75 3.98
CA ASN A 94 10.23 -19.56 4.13
C ASN A 94 9.47 -18.46 4.87
N LEU A 95 10.13 -17.78 5.80
CA LEU A 95 9.52 -16.67 6.53
C LEU A 95 9.39 -15.46 5.60
N ILE A 96 8.16 -15.11 5.26
CA ILE A 96 7.83 -13.93 4.45
C ILE A 96 7.81 -12.69 5.33
N ARG A 97 7.18 -12.82 6.51
CA ARG A 97 6.98 -11.70 7.42
C ARG A 97 6.77 -12.17 8.84
N GLU A 98 7.36 -11.43 9.76
CA GLU A 98 7.09 -11.51 11.18
C GLU A 98 6.62 -10.14 11.67
N GLN A 99 5.56 -10.12 12.47
CA GLN A 99 5.02 -8.88 13.03
C GLN A 99 4.36 -9.17 14.37
N GLU A 100 4.70 -8.37 15.36
CA GLU A 100 4.04 -8.39 16.66
C GLU A 100 2.86 -7.42 16.71
N PHE A 101 1.76 -7.86 17.31
CA PHE A 101 0.53 -7.10 17.49
C PHE A 101 0.12 -7.10 18.96
N ASN A 102 -0.41 -5.98 19.45
CA ASN A 102 -1.04 -5.97 20.75
C ASN A 102 -2.42 -6.64 20.71
N LYS A 103 -3.04 -6.77 21.89
CA LYS A 103 -4.40 -7.32 22.09
C LYS A 103 -5.53 -6.58 21.39
N TYR A 104 -5.25 -5.46 20.74
CA TYR A 104 -6.20 -4.69 19.94
C TYR A 104 -5.90 -4.79 18.44
N ALA A 105 -5.08 -5.77 18.03
CA ALA A 105 -4.61 -5.98 16.67
C ALA A 105 -3.83 -4.79 16.08
N ALA A 106 -3.30 -3.90 16.92
CA ALA A 106 -2.42 -2.83 16.47
C ALA A 106 -0.96 -3.31 16.48
N PRO A 107 -0.17 -3.02 15.43
CA PRO A 107 1.23 -3.42 15.38
C PRO A 107 2.00 -2.76 16.53
N VAL A 108 2.79 -3.55 17.25
CA VAL A 108 3.70 -3.04 18.28
C VAL A 108 4.87 -2.38 17.54
N ARG A 109 5.01 -1.05 17.69
CA ARG A 109 6.13 -0.32 17.09
C ARG A 109 7.41 -0.71 17.83
N GLY A 110 8.35 -1.38 17.15
CA GLY A 110 9.65 -1.76 17.71
C GLY A 110 10.22 -3.09 17.21
N SER A 111 9.42 -3.95 16.59
CA SER A 111 9.86 -5.28 16.10
C SER A 111 10.44 -5.24 14.67
N HIS A 112 11.15 -4.17 14.31
CA HIS A 112 12.00 -4.08 13.11
C HIS A 112 13.35 -3.48 13.50
N GLN A 113 14.33 -4.35 13.77
CA GLN A 113 15.73 -4.27 13.33
C GLN A 113 16.55 -5.29 14.12
N ASN A 114 16.87 -6.41 13.47
CA ASN A 114 18.21 -7.02 13.46
C ASN A 114 18.26 -8.01 12.29
#